data_AF-A0A4R8V300-F1
#
_entry.id   AF-A0A4R8V300-F1
#
_cell.length_a   1.000
_cell.length_b   1.000
_cell.length_c   1.000
_cell.angle_alpha   90.00
_cell.angle_beta   90.00
_cell.angle_gamma   90.00
#
_symmetry.space_group_name_H-M   'P 1'
#
loop_
_entity.id
_entity.type
_entity.pdbx_description
1 polymer ?
#
loop_
_entity_poly.entity_id
_entity_poly.type
_entity_poly.pdbx_seq_one_letter_code
_entity_poly.pdbx_strand_id
1 'polypeptide(L)'
;MKFTTPLIATSALATGVLLALAAPLAASAHVSVTPDATGAGASTVLTFSTAHGCECSSTTTMTIDIPESITSVSPTVNPGWTVEKVAVDLATPIDDGHGNEITTRVGQITYSATTPLPDGFRDTFALSLQLPADAEGETLEFPVLQTCEMGETNWNETTVDGEDEPALPAPFVTVTAATGDAHGHNDAGAETVATHDDAAAVTATSASADDVLARVLGAGGLVVGAVGIVLAVTARRKQSA
;
A
#
# COMPACT_ATOMS: atom_id res chain seq x y z
N MET A 1 -11.96 -43.08 -50.01
CA MET A 1 -12.44 -42.07 -49.06
C MET A 1 -11.22 -41.49 -48.33
N LYS A 2 -10.88 -40.22 -48.59
CA LYS A 2 -9.80 -39.52 -47.87
C LYS A 2 -10.45 -38.78 -46.70
N PHE A 3 -10.13 -39.17 -45.48
CA PHE A 3 -10.56 -38.47 -44.28
C PHE A 3 -9.71 -37.21 -44.10
N THR A 4 -10.35 -36.05 -44.20
CA THR A 4 -9.81 -34.75 -43.80
C THR A 4 -9.92 -34.60 -42.29
N THR A 5 -8.78 -34.54 -41.59
CA THR A 5 -8.69 -34.30 -40.14
C THR A 5 -8.61 -32.79 -39.87
N PRO A 6 -9.27 -32.25 -38.82
CA PRO A 6 -9.59 -30.83 -38.69
C PRO A 6 -8.40 -30.01 -38.15
N LEU A 7 -8.09 -28.92 -38.85
CA LEU A 7 -7.04 -27.94 -38.53
C LEU A 7 -7.47 -26.89 -37.47
N ILE A 8 -8.53 -27.13 -36.71
CA ILE A 8 -9.23 -26.08 -35.95
C ILE A 8 -8.88 -26.11 -34.44
N ALA A 9 -8.23 -27.17 -33.93
CA ALA A 9 -7.97 -27.31 -32.49
C ALA A 9 -6.69 -26.63 -31.98
N THR A 10 -5.81 -26.14 -32.86
CA THR A 10 -4.52 -25.52 -32.45
C THR A 10 -4.58 -24.02 -32.23
N SER A 11 -5.64 -23.34 -32.68
CA SER A 11 -5.77 -21.87 -32.58
C SER A 11 -6.29 -21.40 -31.22
N ALA A 12 -7.08 -22.20 -30.49
CA ALA A 12 -7.68 -21.78 -29.23
C ALA A 12 -6.69 -21.77 -28.04
N LEU A 13 -5.67 -22.64 -28.06
CA LEU A 13 -4.66 -22.72 -26.99
C LEU A 13 -3.63 -21.58 -27.07
N ALA A 14 -3.37 -21.04 -28.26
CA ALA A 14 -2.43 -19.92 -28.44
C ALA A 14 -3.02 -18.59 -27.93
N THR A 15 -4.33 -18.38 -28.10
CA THR A 15 -4.99 -17.14 -27.67
C THR A 15 -5.14 -17.05 -26.14
N GLY A 16 -5.36 -18.19 -25.46
CA GLY A 16 -5.48 -18.22 -23.99
C GLY A 16 -4.15 -17.95 -23.26
N VAL A 17 -3.02 -18.40 -23.81
CA VAL A 17 -1.70 -18.14 -23.22
C VAL A 17 -1.28 -16.68 -23.42
N LEU A 18 -1.58 -16.07 -24.58
CA LEU A 18 -1.30 -14.65 -24.81
C LEU A 18 -2.11 -13.71 -23.90
N LEU A 19 -3.35 -14.08 -23.53
CA LEU A 19 -4.17 -13.30 -22.60
C LEU A 19 -3.76 -13.48 -21.13
N ALA A 20 -3.23 -14.65 -20.76
CA ALA A 20 -2.73 -14.90 -19.40
C ALA A 20 -1.38 -14.22 -19.11
N LEU A 21 -0.57 -13.94 -20.14
CA LEU A 21 0.63 -13.10 -20.03
C LEU A 21 0.37 -11.60 -20.17
N ALA A 22 -0.85 -11.21 -20.52
CA ALA A 22 -1.33 -9.82 -20.51
C ALA A 22 -2.15 -9.51 -19.25
N ALA A 23 -2.12 -10.38 -18.22
CA ALA A 23 -2.40 -9.93 -16.86
C ALA A 23 -1.53 -8.69 -16.62
N PRO A 24 -2.10 -7.56 -16.16
CA PRO A 24 -1.38 -6.31 -16.16
C PRO A 24 -0.11 -6.49 -15.35
N LEU A 25 1.03 -6.41 -16.04
CA LEU A 25 2.33 -6.09 -15.47
C LEU A 25 2.34 -4.62 -15.03
N ALA A 26 1.21 -4.12 -14.50
CA ALA A 26 1.19 -3.01 -13.57
C ALA A 26 1.85 -3.52 -12.28
N ALA A 27 3.14 -3.83 -12.39
CA ALA A 27 4.00 -4.06 -11.26
C ALA A 27 3.94 -2.78 -10.44
N SER A 28 3.49 -2.90 -9.19
CA SER A 28 3.34 -1.86 -8.17
C SER A 28 4.42 -0.77 -8.28
N ALA A 29 4.11 0.25 -9.06
CA ALA A 29 4.94 1.40 -9.38
C ALA A 29 4.49 2.64 -8.58
N HIS A 30 3.25 2.63 -8.11
CA HIS A 30 2.68 3.76 -7.40
C HIS A 30 3.43 3.98 -6.09
N VAL A 31 3.57 5.26 -5.72
CA VAL A 31 3.90 5.59 -4.35
C VAL A 31 2.76 5.04 -3.47
N SER A 32 3.11 4.24 -2.48
CA SER A 32 2.13 3.65 -1.56
C SER A 32 2.25 4.31 -0.19
N VAL A 33 1.15 4.41 0.54
CA VAL A 33 1.14 4.74 1.96
C VAL A 33 0.62 3.57 2.77
N THR A 34 1.26 3.27 3.89
CA THR A 34 0.82 2.25 4.84
C THR A 34 0.66 2.88 6.23
N PRO A 35 -0.58 2.99 6.75
CA PRO A 35 -0.82 3.38 8.14
C PRO A 35 -0.59 2.21 9.10
N ASP A 36 -0.11 2.47 10.31
CA ASP A 36 -0.10 1.49 11.41
C ASP A 36 -1.40 1.52 12.26
N ALA A 37 -2.19 2.59 12.14
CA ALA A 37 -3.51 2.74 12.75
C ALA A 37 -4.39 3.65 11.88
N THR A 38 -5.69 3.37 11.81
CA THR A 38 -6.65 4.11 10.97
C THR A 38 -7.82 4.71 11.75
N GLY A 39 -7.93 4.46 13.05
CA GLY A 39 -9.06 4.95 13.85
C GLY A 39 -9.12 6.48 13.91
N ALA A 40 -10.33 7.05 13.85
CA ALA A 40 -10.54 8.47 14.06
C ALA A 40 -9.93 8.92 15.40
N GLY A 41 -9.13 9.98 15.38
CA GLY A 41 -8.39 10.49 16.54
C GLY A 41 -7.15 9.67 16.93
N ALA A 42 -6.84 8.57 16.25
CA ALA A 42 -5.67 7.75 16.56
C ALA A 42 -4.37 8.46 16.14
N SER A 43 -3.33 8.31 16.96
CA SER A 43 -1.95 8.57 16.55
C SER A 43 -1.49 7.44 15.65
N THR A 44 -0.93 7.77 14.49
CA THR A 44 -0.43 6.80 13.50
C THR A 44 0.90 7.22 12.92
N VAL A 45 1.69 6.25 12.49
CA VAL A 45 2.81 6.41 11.57
C VAL A 45 2.37 6.00 10.17
N LEU A 46 2.35 6.99 9.27
CA LEU A 46 2.15 6.77 7.84
C LEU A 46 3.50 6.51 7.17
N THR A 47 3.68 5.32 6.60
CA THR A 47 4.90 4.95 5.87
C THR A 47 4.65 5.04 4.37
N PHE A 48 5.21 6.07 3.75
CA PHE A 48 5.22 6.24 2.31
C PHE A 48 6.38 5.44 1.71
N SER A 49 6.22 4.88 0.50
CA SER A 49 7.33 4.20 -0.16
C SER A 49 7.29 4.34 -1.67
N THR A 50 8.48 4.47 -2.26
CA THR A 50 8.71 4.45 -3.72
C THR A 50 9.76 3.40 -4.04
N ALA A 51 9.56 2.65 -5.12
CA ALA A 51 10.43 1.53 -5.51
C ALA A 51 11.10 1.72 -6.89
N HIS A 52 10.83 2.84 -7.56
CA HIS A 52 11.45 3.17 -8.84
C HIS A 52 11.63 4.69 -8.96
N GLY A 53 12.44 5.07 -9.94
CA GLY A 53 12.63 6.45 -10.36
C GLY A 53 11.62 6.93 -11.40
N CYS A 54 11.67 8.20 -11.77
CA CYS A 54 10.81 8.79 -12.80
C CYS A 54 11.39 8.40 -14.16
N GLU A 55 10.65 7.64 -14.97
CA GLU A 55 11.14 7.15 -16.27
C GLU A 55 12.52 6.46 -16.17
N CYS A 56 12.74 5.66 -15.11
CA CYS A 56 14.02 5.01 -14.77
C CYS A 56 15.16 5.95 -14.34
N SER A 57 14.88 7.21 -14.01
CA SER A 57 15.85 8.20 -13.51
C SER A 57 15.86 8.25 -11.97
N SER A 58 17.05 8.36 -11.36
CA SER A 58 17.21 8.36 -9.91
C SER A 58 16.37 9.45 -9.23
N THR A 59 15.72 9.11 -8.12
CA THR A 59 14.89 10.04 -7.34
C THR A 59 15.74 10.97 -6.52
N THR A 60 15.47 12.27 -6.60
CA THR A 60 16.19 13.33 -5.89
C THR A 60 15.35 13.94 -4.77
N THR A 61 14.03 14.02 -4.95
CA THR A 61 13.12 14.61 -3.96
C THR A 61 11.82 13.83 -3.86
N MET A 62 11.33 13.68 -2.63
CA MET A 62 9.98 13.22 -2.33
C MET A 62 9.25 14.31 -1.54
N THR A 63 8.26 14.91 -2.17
CA THR A 63 7.44 15.97 -1.60
C THR A 63 6.06 15.40 -1.30
N ILE A 64 5.63 15.46 -0.04
CA ILE A 64 4.36 14.91 0.44
C ILE A 64 3.48 16.07 0.91
N ASP A 65 2.31 16.23 0.30
CA ASP A 65 1.32 17.22 0.69
C ASP A 65 0.50 16.72 1.89
N ILE A 66 0.26 17.61 2.83
CA ILE A 66 -0.43 17.32 4.08
C ILE A 66 -1.85 17.90 4.03
N PRO A 67 -2.90 17.08 4.20
CA PRO A 67 -4.29 17.53 4.22
C PRO A 67 -4.53 18.67 5.20
N GLU A 68 -5.48 19.56 4.88
CA GLU A 68 -5.86 20.67 5.76
C GLU A 68 -6.38 20.23 7.13
N SER A 69 -6.99 19.05 7.20
CA SER A 69 -7.49 18.44 8.44
C SER A 69 -6.37 17.97 9.37
N ILE A 70 -5.13 17.85 8.89
CA ILE A 70 -3.96 17.49 9.70
C ILE A 70 -3.23 18.76 10.15
N THR A 71 -3.27 19.02 11.45
CA THR A 71 -2.71 20.24 12.05
C THR A 71 -1.25 20.10 12.46
N SER A 72 -0.80 18.87 12.73
CA SER A 72 0.56 18.57 13.18
C SER A 72 1.07 17.27 12.56
N VAL A 73 2.31 17.30 12.09
CA VAL A 73 3.02 16.13 11.55
C VAL A 73 4.50 16.20 11.94
N SER A 74 5.05 15.05 12.31
CA SER A 74 6.44 14.86 12.66
C SER A 74 7.09 13.90 11.67
N PRO A 75 7.90 14.39 10.72
CA PRO A 75 8.62 13.51 9.82
C PRO A 75 9.76 12.79 10.53
N THR A 76 9.98 11.53 10.15
CA THR A 76 11.16 10.77 10.57
C THR A 76 12.39 11.29 9.82
N VAL A 77 13.52 11.41 10.51
CA VAL A 77 14.80 11.77 9.88
C VAL A 77 15.44 10.50 9.33
N ASN A 78 15.64 10.46 8.01
CA ASN A 78 16.17 9.30 7.32
C ASN A 78 17.65 9.48 6.98
N PRO A 79 18.52 8.48 7.22
CA PRO A 79 19.88 8.49 6.71
C PRO A 79 19.89 8.68 5.20
N GLY A 80 20.76 9.57 4.70
CA GLY A 80 20.85 9.87 3.27
C GLY A 80 19.82 10.87 2.76
N TRP A 81 18.91 11.38 3.59
CA TRP A 81 17.94 12.41 3.22
C TRP A 81 18.03 13.62 4.16
N THR A 82 17.84 14.81 3.60
CA THR A 82 17.50 16.01 4.36
C THR A 82 15.99 16.17 4.36
N VAL A 83 15.40 16.56 5.48
CA VAL A 83 13.94 16.76 5.60
C VAL A 83 13.60 18.18 6.00
N GLU A 84 12.60 18.74 5.34
CA GLU A 84 12.08 20.09 5.59
C GLU A 84 10.56 20.05 5.79
N LYS A 85 10.06 20.88 6.72
CA LYS A 85 8.64 21.13 6.93
C LYS A 85 8.29 22.49 6.35
N VAL A 86 7.39 22.53 5.38
CA VAL A 86 6.89 23.79 4.80
C VAL A 86 5.61 24.17 5.53
N ALA A 87 5.63 25.33 6.19
CA ALA A 87 4.48 25.87 6.89
C ALA A 87 3.53 26.60 5.93
N VAL A 88 2.23 26.49 6.19
CA VAL A 88 1.16 27.24 5.52
C VAL A 88 0.26 27.87 6.56
N ASP A 89 -0.35 29.00 6.22
CA ASP A 89 -1.29 29.70 7.10
C ASP A 89 -2.57 28.88 7.29
N LEU A 90 -3.08 28.85 8.52
CA LEU A 90 -4.41 28.32 8.83
C LEU A 90 -5.47 29.35 8.46
N ALA A 91 -6.52 28.90 7.77
CA ALA A 91 -7.67 29.76 7.45
C ALA A 91 -8.38 30.24 8.73
N THR A 92 -8.38 29.42 9.78
CA THR A 92 -8.90 29.76 11.11
C THR A 92 -7.85 29.39 12.16
N PRO A 93 -7.38 30.35 12.99
CA PRO A 93 -6.46 30.04 14.08
C PRO A 93 -7.06 29.03 15.07
N ILE A 94 -6.21 28.17 15.60
CA ILE A 94 -6.59 27.14 16.59
C ILE A 94 -6.09 27.59 17.96
N ASP A 95 -6.96 27.59 18.96
CA ASP A 95 -6.58 27.84 20.36
C ASP A 95 -5.83 26.60 20.90
N ASP A 96 -4.62 26.80 21.41
CA ASP A 96 -3.80 25.73 21.99
C ASP A 96 -4.21 25.33 23.42
N GLY A 97 -5.27 25.95 23.96
CA GLY A 97 -5.76 25.73 25.31
C GLY A 97 -4.93 26.42 26.40
N HIS A 98 -3.86 27.13 26.03
CA HIS A 98 -2.95 27.84 26.93
C HIS A 98 -2.98 29.36 26.69
N GLY A 99 -3.93 29.84 25.87
CA GLY A 99 -4.10 31.24 25.54
C GLY A 99 -3.20 31.71 24.39
N ASN A 100 -2.61 30.79 23.63
CA ASN A 100 -1.94 31.10 22.37
C ASN A 100 -2.77 30.63 21.19
N GLU A 101 -2.59 31.29 20.05
CA GLU A 101 -3.20 30.90 18.78
C GLU A 101 -2.16 30.24 17.89
N ILE A 102 -2.48 29.06 17.39
CA ILE A 102 -1.75 28.39 16.31
C ILE A 102 -2.32 28.95 15.00
N THR A 103 -1.50 29.69 14.28
CA THR A 103 -1.89 30.35 13.02
C THR A 103 -1.32 29.68 11.77
N THR A 104 -0.45 28.67 11.94
CA THR A 104 0.16 27.93 10.84
C THR A 104 0.09 26.44 11.10
N ARG A 105 0.05 25.65 10.03
CA ARG A 105 0.20 24.19 10.05
C ARG A 105 1.32 23.79 9.08
N VAL A 106 1.74 22.53 9.15
CA VAL A 106 2.59 21.97 8.10
C VAL A 106 1.72 21.66 6.89
N GLY A 107 2.00 22.30 5.76
CA GLY A 107 1.32 22.06 4.50
C GLY A 107 1.99 20.98 3.65
N GLN A 108 3.31 20.84 3.80
CA GLN A 108 4.11 19.92 2.99
C GLN A 108 5.34 19.44 3.76
N ILE A 109 5.74 18.20 3.52
CA ILE A 109 7.02 17.62 3.94
C ILE A 109 7.85 17.33 2.70
N THR A 110 9.09 17.83 2.68
CA THR A 110 10.03 17.59 1.57
C THR A 110 11.22 16.80 2.07
N TYR A 111 11.45 15.63 1.48
CA TYR A 111 12.68 14.85 1.64
C TYR A 111 13.56 15.03 0.41
N SER A 112 14.79 15.51 0.62
CA SER A 112 15.79 15.71 -0.43
C SER A 112 16.97 14.76 -0.26
N ALA A 113 17.25 13.95 -1.28
CA ALA A 113 18.29 12.94 -1.24
C ALA A 113 19.68 13.59 -1.21
N THR A 114 20.54 13.14 -0.30
CA THR A 114 21.96 13.53 -0.27
C THR A 114 22.73 12.89 -1.42
N THR A 115 22.31 11.68 -1.81
CA THR A 115 22.72 11.00 -3.04
C THR A 115 21.44 10.47 -3.68
N PRO A 116 21.17 10.77 -4.97
CA PRO A 116 19.94 10.33 -5.62
C PRO A 116 19.67 8.84 -5.43
N LEU A 117 18.45 8.48 -5.06
CA LEU A 117 18.01 7.10 -4.91
C LEU A 117 17.96 6.46 -6.30
N PRO A 118 18.84 5.50 -6.64
CA PRO A 118 18.88 4.95 -7.99
C PRO A 118 17.60 4.20 -8.33
N ASP A 119 17.25 4.17 -9.61
CA ASP A 119 16.12 3.38 -10.09
C ASP A 119 16.24 1.89 -9.73
N GLY A 120 15.11 1.27 -9.41
CA GLY A 120 15.03 -0.13 -8.94
C GLY A 120 15.43 -0.34 -7.47
N PHE A 121 15.80 0.73 -6.74
CA PHE A 121 15.96 0.69 -5.29
C PHE A 121 14.76 1.35 -4.60
N ARG A 122 14.45 0.86 -3.40
CA ARG A 122 13.32 1.31 -2.60
C ARG A 122 13.79 2.04 -1.35
N ASP A 123 13.07 3.09 -0.99
CA ASP A 123 13.16 3.74 0.32
C ASP A 123 11.77 4.02 0.89
N THR A 124 11.71 4.40 2.17
CA THR A 124 10.48 4.67 2.91
C THR A 124 10.55 5.96 3.70
N PHE A 125 9.48 6.75 3.70
CA PHE A 125 9.38 8.02 4.41
C PHE A 125 8.25 7.92 5.43
N ALA A 126 8.58 8.02 6.71
CA ALA A 126 7.63 7.80 7.79
C ALA A 126 7.21 9.13 8.43
N LEU A 127 5.91 9.41 8.45
CA LEU A 127 5.32 10.60 9.05
C LEU A 127 4.48 10.18 10.27
N SER A 128 4.78 10.71 11.44
CA SER A 128 3.95 10.54 12.63
C SER A 128 2.96 11.69 12.74
N LEU A 129 1.67 11.37 12.84
CA LEU A 129 0.59 12.34 12.94
C LEU A 129 -0.59 11.77 13.74
N GLN A 130 -1.57 12.61 14.04
CA GLN A 130 -2.86 12.19 14.58
C GLN A 130 -3.92 12.37 13.50
N LEU A 131 -4.73 11.33 13.27
CA LEU A 131 -5.87 11.41 12.37
C LEU A 131 -6.97 12.28 13.00
N PRO A 132 -7.76 13.03 12.21
CA PRO A 132 -8.84 13.85 12.76
C PRO A 132 -9.88 12.98 13.48
N ALA A 133 -10.41 13.48 14.59
CA ALA A 133 -11.36 12.73 15.43
C ALA A 133 -12.76 12.64 14.81
N ASP A 134 -13.08 13.54 13.90
CA ASP A 134 -14.36 13.70 13.21
C ASP A 134 -14.35 13.14 11.77
N ALA A 135 -13.25 12.54 11.33
CA ALA A 135 -13.07 12.05 9.97
C ALA A 135 -13.49 10.57 9.75
N GLU A 136 -14.29 9.96 10.65
CA GLU A 136 -14.72 8.56 10.46
C GLU A 136 -15.41 8.36 9.09
N GLY A 137 -14.91 7.39 8.32
CA GLY A 137 -15.41 7.08 6.98
C GLY A 137 -14.87 7.99 5.87
N GLU A 138 -14.05 8.97 6.20
CA GLU A 138 -13.39 9.83 5.22
C GLU A 138 -12.11 9.18 4.67
N THR A 139 -11.77 9.54 3.44
CA THR A 139 -10.49 9.22 2.82
C THR A 139 -9.61 10.46 2.81
N LEU A 140 -8.46 10.38 3.46
CA LEU A 140 -7.44 11.42 3.47
C LEU A 140 -6.41 11.13 2.40
N GLU A 141 -6.33 11.99 1.39
CA GLU A 141 -5.34 11.88 0.32
C GLU A 141 -4.07 12.65 0.67
N PHE A 142 -2.92 12.05 0.38
CA PHE A 142 -1.60 12.62 0.58
C PHE A 142 -0.88 12.67 -0.77
N PRO A 143 -1.17 13.66 -1.63
CA PRO A 143 -0.49 13.79 -2.91
C PRO A 143 1.03 13.79 -2.74
N VAL A 144 1.72 13.18 -3.70
CA VAL A 144 3.18 13.07 -3.66
C VAL A 144 3.79 13.52 -4.99
N LEU A 145 4.64 14.55 -4.94
CA LEU A 145 5.51 14.90 -6.06
C LEU A 145 6.86 14.20 -5.90
N GLN A 146 7.15 13.27 -6.80
CA GLN A 146 8.44 12.61 -6.93
C GLN A 146 9.26 13.32 -8.00
N THR A 147 10.35 13.98 -7.61
CA THR A 147 11.29 14.59 -8.55
C THR A 147 12.50 13.70 -8.73
N CYS A 148 12.97 13.57 -9.96
CA CYS A 148 14.12 12.76 -10.31
C CYS A 148 15.19 13.59 -11.00
N GLU A 149 16.35 13.01 -11.30
CA GLU A 149 17.40 13.69 -12.07
C GLU A 149 16.91 14.09 -13.47
N MET A 150 15.98 13.30 -14.03
CA MET A 150 15.27 13.58 -15.26
C MET A 150 13.76 13.46 -15.02
N GLY A 151 13.07 14.59 -15.16
CA GLY A 151 11.61 14.64 -15.03
C GLY A 151 11.09 14.53 -13.59
N GLU A 152 9.78 14.39 -13.50
CA GLU A 152 9.05 14.25 -12.25
C GLU A 152 7.78 13.44 -12.49
N THR A 153 7.23 12.88 -11.42
CA THR A 153 5.95 12.18 -11.43
C THR A 153 5.10 12.72 -10.28
N ASN A 154 3.91 13.20 -10.61
CA ASN A 154 2.98 13.78 -9.65
C ASN A 154 1.87 12.76 -9.34
N TRP A 155 1.97 12.12 -8.18
CA TRP A 155 1.01 11.15 -7.67
C TRP A 155 -0.11 11.89 -6.94
N ASN A 156 -1.08 12.43 -7.70
CA ASN A 156 -2.12 13.32 -7.18
C ASN A 156 -3.52 13.08 -7.74
N GLU A 157 -3.72 11.99 -8.49
CA GLU A 157 -5.04 11.66 -9.04
C GLU A 157 -5.91 10.97 -7.96
N THR A 158 -7.11 11.51 -7.73
CA THR A 158 -8.06 10.95 -6.75
C THR A 158 -8.55 9.58 -7.20
N THR A 159 -8.59 8.63 -6.26
CA THR A 159 -9.18 7.30 -6.50
C THR A 159 -10.65 7.32 -6.09
N VAL A 160 -11.55 6.95 -7.01
CA VAL A 160 -13.00 6.94 -6.77
C VAL A 160 -13.52 5.51 -6.77
N ASP A 161 -14.28 5.15 -5.72
CA ASP A 161 -14.88 3.83 -5.60
C ASP A 161 -15.81 3.49 -6.78
N GLY A 162 -15.54 2.37 -7.42
CA GLY A 162 -16.33 1.87 -8.55
C GLY A 162 -15.92 2.44 -9.91
N GLU A 163 -14.91 3.31 -9.96
CA GLU A 163 -14.25 3.74 -11.21
C GLU A 163 -12.95 2.95 -11.45
N ASP A 164 -12.40 3.06 -12.65
CA ASP A 164 -11.09 2.48 -12.96
C ASP A 164 -9.99 3.21 -12.17
N GLU A 165 -8.97 2.47 -11.71
CA GLU A 165 -7.83 3.07 -11.00
C GLU A 165 -7.13 4.12 -11.88
N PRO A 166 -6.88 5.33 -11.34
CA PRO A 166 -6.17 6.37 -12.08
C PRO A 166 -4.73 5.97 -12.38
N ALA A 167 -4.07 6.67 -13.30
CA ALA A 167 -2.72 6.32 -13.72
C ALA A 167 -1.65 6.74 -12.69
N LEU A 168 -1.92 7.82 -11.97
CA LEU A 168 -1.02 8.41 -10.97
C LEU A 168 -1.77 8.65 -9.65
N PRO A 169 -2.30 7.60 -9.00
CA PRO A 169 -3.12 7.74 -7.81
C PRO A 169 -2.37 8.46 -6.69
N ALA A 170 -3.04 9.40 -6.03
CA ALA A 170 -2.58 9.93 -4.75
C ALA A 170 -2.60 8.80 -3.69
N PRO A 171 -1.53 8.62 -2.90
CA PRO A 171 -1.58 7.77 -1.72
C PRO A 171 -2.69 8.26 -0.78
N PHE A 172 -3.49 7.35 -0.21
CA PHE A 172 -4.59 7.74 0.67
C PHE A 172 -4.74 6.81 1.86
N VAL A 173 -5.39 7.32 2.92
CA VAL A 173 -5.76 6.57 4.11
C VAL A 173 -7.26 6.76 4.37
N THR A 174 -8.01 5.66 4.44
CA THR A 174 -9.40 5.69 4.91
C THR A 174 -9.43 5.61 6.42
N VAL A 175 -10.09 6.58 7.05
CA VAL A 175 -10.22 6.67 8.50
C VAL A 175 -11.36 5.77 8.96
N THR A 176 -11.05 4.84 9.86
CA THR A 176 -12.03 3.91 10.44
C THR A 176 -12.62 4.50 11.71
N ALA A 177 -13.70 3.88 12.22
CA ALA A 177 -14.24 4.22 13.53
C ALA A 177 -13.16 4.20 14.61
N ALA A 178 -13.30 5.08 15.61
CA ALA A 178 -12.37 5.15 16.72
C ALA A 178 -12.31 3.80 17.46
N THR A 179 -11.11 3.22 17.58
CA THR A 179 -10.86 2.10 18.47
C THR A 179 -10.71 2.64 19.89
N GLY A 180 -11.49 2.11 20.84
CA GLY A 180 -11.61 2.60 22.22
C GLY A 180 -10.34 2.56 23.10
N ASP A 181 -9.15 2.39 22.51
CA ASP A 181 -7.86 2.34 23.19
C ASP A 181 -7.18 3.73 23.25
N ALA A 182 -8.00 4.78 23.42
CA ALA A 182 -7.51 6.11 23.78
C ALA A 182 -6.99 6.06 25.23
N HIS A 183 -5.71 5.72 25.39
CA HIS A 183 -4.85 5.99 26.55
C HIS A 183 -5.55 6.02 27.91
N GLY A 184 -6.02 4.87 28.37
CA GLY A 184 -6.19 4.61 29.79
C GLY A 184 -4.81 4.43 30.44
N HIS A 185 -4.28 5.47 31.09
CA HIS A 185 -3.17 5.32 32.02
C HIS A 185 -3.62 4.46 33.21
N ASN A 186 -3.42 3.15 33.13
CA ASN A 186 -3.33 2.30 34.31
C ASN A 186 -1.88 2.30 34.79
N ASP A 187 -1.60 3.19 35.74
CA ASP A 187 -0.51 3.05 36.68
C ASP A 187 -0.77 1.81 37.55
N ALA A 188 0.10 0.80 37.44
CA ALA A 188 0.67 0.06 38.58
C ALA A 188 1.43 -1.18 38.10
N GLY A 189 2.70 -1.28 38.50
CA GLY A 189 3.34 -2.59 38.75
C GLY A 189 4.61 -2.85 37.97
N ALA A 190 5.73 -2.41 38.52
CA ALA A 190 7.07 -2.76 38.09
C ALA A 190 7.41 -4.24 38.33
N GLU A 191 8.31 -4.75 37.48
CA GLU A 191 9.22 -5.89 37.64
C GLU A 191 8.64 -7.31 37.74
N THR A 192 8.90 -8.14 36.74
CA THR A 192 9.85 -9.27 36.90
C THR A 192 10.19 -9.91 35.56
N VAL A 193 11.48 -9.87 35.22
CA VAL A 193 12.10 -10.71 34.19
C VAL A 193 12.10 -12.15 34.69
N ALA A 194 11.44 -13.05 33.96
CA ALA A 194 11.62 -14.49 34.11
C ALA A 194 11.79 -15.12 32.72
N THR A 195 12.88 -15.89 32.63
CA THR A 195 13.46 -16.64 31.51
C THR A 195 12.48 -17.51 30.71
N HIS A 196 12.83 -17.66 29.42
CA HIS A 196 12.32 -18.66 28.47
C HIS A 196 12.22 -20.07 29.09
N ASP A 197 11.03 -20.66 28.99
CA ASP A 197 10.82 -22.10 28.96
C ASP A 197 9.73 -22.36 27.89
N ASP A 198 10.15 -22.79 26.70
CA ASP A 198 9.26 -23.13 25.59
C ASP A 198 8.65 -24.51 25.85
N ALA A 199 7.43 -24.51 26.39
CA ALA A 199 6.53 -25.66 26.35
C ALA A 199 5.34 -25.33 25.43
N ALA A 200 5.33 -26.01 24.29
CA ALA A 200 4.29 -25.94 23.27
C ALA A 200 2.87 -26.12 23.84
N ALA A 201 2.01 -25.14 23.59
CA ALA A 201 0.57 -25.28 23.67
C ALA A 201 -0.08 -24.62 22.46
N VAL A 202 -0.45 -25.47 21.50
CA VAL A 202 -1.29 -25.18 20.33
C VAL A 202 -2.59 -24.48 20.76
N THR A 203 -2.77 -23.25 20.31
CA THR A 203 -4.08 -22.59 20.31
C THR A 203 -4.53 -22.45 18.87
N ALA A 204 -5.63 -23.11 18.54
CA ALA A 204 -6.24 -23.11 17.22
C ALA A 204 -6.76 -21.70 16.90
N THR A 205 -6.14 -21.04 15.93
CA THR A 205 -6.69 -19.82 15.32
C THR A 205 -7.97 -20.18 14.58
N SER A 206 -9.09 -19.59 15.01
CA SER A 206 -10.34 -19.57 14.27
C SER A 206 -10.13 -18.89 12.92
N ALA A 207 -10.13 -19.69 11.86
CA ALA A 207 -10.04 -19.21 10.47
C ALA A 207 -11.25 -18.33 10.15
N SER A 208 -11.00 -17.12 9.64
CA SER A 208 -12.04 -16.27 9.06
C SER A 208 -12.64 -16.93 7.81
N ALA A 209 -13.89 -16.61 7.49
CA ALA A 209 -14.61 -17.22 6.37
C ALA A 209 -13.89 -17.05 5.02
N ASP A 210 -13.11 -15.98 4.88
CA ASP A 210 -12.31 -15.67 3.69
C ASP A 210 -11.15 -16.64 3.48
N ASP A 211 -10.52 -17.13 4.57
CA ASP A 211 -9.44 -18.12 4.52
C ASP A 211 -9.96 -19.49 4.08
N VAL A 212 -11.19 -19.84 4.47
CA VAL A 212 -11.85 -21.08 4.02
C VAL A 212 -12.21 -20.99 2.54
N LEU A 213 -12.76 -19.85 2.09
CA LEU A 213 -13.12 -19.65 0.69
C LEU A 213 -11.87 -19.68 -0.21
N ALA A 214 -10.79 -19.01 0.20
CA ALA A 214 -9.51 -19.01 -0.52
C ALA A 214 -8.93 -20.42 -0.66
N ARG A 215 -8.97 -21.23 0.39
CA ARG A 215 -8.48 -22.63 0.37
C ARG A 215 -9.34 -23.53 -0.51
N VAL A 216 -10.67 -23.37 -0.48
CA VAL A 216 -11.59 -24.14 -1.32
C VAL A 216 -11.39 -23.81 -2.80
N LEU A 217 -11.25 -22.52 -3.14
CA LEU A 217 -10.98 -22.09 -4.51
C LEU A 217 -9.59 -22.54 -4.98
N GLY A 218 -8.56 -22.42 -4.13
CA GLY A 218 -7.21 -22.89 -4.42
C GLY A 218 -7.14 -24.39 -4.66
N ALA A 219 -7.77 -25.19 -3.79
CA ALA A 219 -7.84 -26.64 -3.95
C ALA A 219 -8.66 -27.04 -5.19
N GLY A 220 -9.80 -26.36 -5.44
CA GLY A 220 -10.61 -26.57 -6.63
C GLY A 220 -9.84 -26.30 -7.92
N GLY A 221 -9.09 -25.20 -7.97
CA GLY A 221 -8.24 -24.85 -9.11
C GLY A 221 -7.16 -25.89 -9.39
N LEU A 222 -6.51 -26.44 -8.35
CA LEU A 222 -5.48 -27.47 -8.50
C LEU A 222 -6.06 -28.78 -9.06
N VAL A 223 -7.24 -29.18 -8.61
CA VAL A 223 -7.93 -30.38 -9.11
C VAL A 223 -8.30 -30.21 -10.59
N VAL A 224 -8.88 -29.07 -10.96
CA VAL A 224 -9.22 -28.77 -12.36
C VAL A 224 -7.95 -28.75 -13.23
N GLY A 225 -6.87 -28.13 -12.75
CA GLY A 225 -5.58 -28.13 -13.43
C GLY A 225 -5.01 -29.53 -13.66
N ALA A 226 -5.04 -30.39 -12.64
CA ALA A 226 -4.57 -31.76 -12.73
C ALA A 226 -5.39 -32.59 -13.73
N VAL A 227 -6.72 -32.45 -13.73
CA VAL A 227 -7.59 -33.11 -14.72
C VAL A 227 -7.28 -32.62 -16.13
N GLY A 228 -7.05 -31.32 -16.32
CA GLY A 228 -6.62 -30.75 -17.60
C GLY A 228 -5.32 -31.37 -18.12
N ILE A 229 -4.32 -31.54 -17.25
CA ILE A 229 -3.04 -32.16 -17.60
C ILE A 229 -3.23 -33.63 -18.01
N VAL A 230 -4.03 -34.39 -17.26
CA VAL A 230 -4.31 -35.81 -17.58
C VAL A 230 -5.02 -35.94 -18.93
N LEU A 231 -6.02 -35.09 -19.20
CA LEU A 231 -6.73 -35.08 -20.48
C LEU A 231 -5.79 -34.70 -21.65
N ALA A 232 -4.90 -33.72 -21.45
CA ALA A 232 -3.91 -33.35 -22.46
C ALA A 232 -2.91 -34.49 -22.77
N VAL A 233 -2.42 -35.18 -21.75
CA VAL A 233 -1.48 -36.31 -21.91
C VAL A 233 -2.15 -37.51 -22.59
N THR A 234 -3.40 -37.82 -22.23
CA THR A 234 -4.14 -38.95 -22.82
C THR A 234 -4.58 -38.67 -24.26
N ALA A 235 -4.95 -37.42 -24.59
CA ALA A 235 -5.22 -37.00 -25.97
C ALA A 235 -3.94 -37.08 -26.83
N ARG A 236 -2.80 -36.61 -26.33
CA ARG A 236 -1.51 -36.67 -27.04
C ARG A 236 -1.06 -38.12 -27.31
N ARG A 237 -1.31 -39.04 -26.39
CA ARG A 237 -1.00 -40.48 -26.56
C ARG A 237 -1.85 -41.17 -27.63
N LYS A 238 -3.12 -40.78 -27.78
CA LYS A 238 -4.00 -41.34 -28.82
C LYS A 238 -3.65 -40.86 -30.23
N GLN A 239 -2.93 -39.75 -30.36
CA GLN A 239 -2.48 -39.23 -31.66
C GLN A 239 -1.16 -39.87 -32.15
N SER A 240 -0.40 -40.52 -31.26
CA SER A 240 0.88 -41.18 -31.56
C SER A 240 0.76 -42.69 -31.81
N ALA A 241 -0.45 -43.24 -31.81
CA ALA A 241 -0.76 -44.63 -32.14
C ALA A 241 -1.61 -44.68 -33.42
#